data_AF-A0A2T9XUK4-F1
#
_entry.id   AF-A0A2T9XUK4-F1
#
_cell.length_a   1.000
_cell.length_b   1.000
_cell.length_c   1.000
_cell.angle_alpha   90.00
_cell.angle_beta   90.00
_cell.angle_gamma   90.00
#
_symmetry.space_group_name_H-M   'P 1'
#
loop_
_entity.id
_entity.type
_entity.pdbx_description
1 polymer ?
#
loop_
_entity_poly.entity_id
_entity_poly.type
_entity_poly.pdbx_seq_one_letter_code
_entity_poly.pdbx_strand_id
1 'polypeptide(L)'
;MAALVALGVGACTTGTPVERAPSPSVALSATASPTTATPTAAPTPLVVPVETRPPGGPVTLVPDADPETTAMAASRALYVHAPTVVLAPVNDVAAQLTGASAAVGLGVPLLLTGGTVVGADVAVELDRLGADVVLAVGSAVVPAGVAAVQQAVGDIPGAAAIASGAAAQVVEPGLEVAAVVGLARPAVATLVVQGQDVAAAPAITPTPQDMSLWLPSEPTGAPRPPRPPAPPVVPAFSPAATPSGTLVLTDGAPTHLAALATARAAGVPVQVVPGGDPRLFATAVDALGVVRPTAVLALGSVFGTPELLAARVAAAATGVQLPGGGQLVFPTAPGVPGKRYVALYGSPGTPGLGVLGEQDDAATVARAEATAAEYRPLTTDTVVPTLEIIATVASAGPGSDGNYSAERPPAELRPLIDAAGAAGMTVLLDLQPGRTDFLTQAQQYAELLALPHVGLALDPEWRLAPDQVHLRQIGSVGIDEINATAAWLADFTRARALPQKMLVLHEFAPRMIVDRERLGLSRDELAVVLHVDGQGGQPAKAGTWARLQEGAPAGVRWGWKNFYDEDSPMLDPIQTMAVQPIPDLVTYQ
;
A
#
# COMPACT_ATOMS: atom_id res chain seq x y z
N MET A 1 13.64 50.93 2.51
CA MET A 1 12.58 51.81 3.07
C MET A 1 11.95 51.07 4.24
N ALA A 2 11.84 51.73 5.38
CA ALA A 2 11.52 51.18 6.70
C ALA A 2 10.07 51.45 7.13
N ALA A 3 9.52 50.58 7.99
CA ALA A 3 8.60 50.82 9.12
C ALA A 3 8.22 49.43 9.72
N LEU A 4 8.67 48.97 10.91
CA LEU A 4 8.47 49.39 12.31
C LEU A 4 7.01 49.29 12.79
N VAL A 5 6.70 48.40 13.77
CA VAL A 5 6.26 48.65 15.19
C VAL A 5 5.66 47.31 15.70
N ALA A 6 5.69 46.83 16.95
CA ALA A 6 6.47 46.99 18.18
C ALA A 6 6.07 45.86 19.18
N LEU A 7 6.96 45.56 20.13
CA LEU A 7 6.89 44.53 21.18
C LEU A 7 5.90 44.81 22.34
N GLY A 8 5.56 43.74 23.08
CA GLY A 8 5.16 43.81 24.50
C GLY A 8 5.32 42.47 25.24
N VAL A 9 6.38 42.35 26.06
CA VAL A 9 6.64 41.28 27.04
C VAL A 9 6.53 41.87 28.44
N GLY A 10 5.99 41.14 29.41
CA GLY A 10 6.04 41.51 30.83
C GLY A 10 5.80 40.30 31.74
N ALA A 11 6.74 40.02 32.63
CA ALA A 11 6.74 38.92 33.58
C ALA A 11 6.89 39.43 35.04
N CYS A 12 6.44 38.59 35.98
CA CYS A 12 6.94 38.38 37.36
C CYS A 12 6.43 39.20 38.58
N THR A 13 5.71 38.46 39.47
CA THR A 13 6.01 38.14 40.90
C THR A 13 5.45 38.93 42.10
N THR A 14 5.19 38.13 43.16
CA THR A 14 5.02 38.41 44.62
C THR A 14 3.63 38.88 45.08
N GLY A 15 3.04 38.47 46.22
CA GLY A 15 3.45 37.66 47.36
C GLY A 15 2.23 37.41 48.31
N THR A 16 2.36 36.45 49.22
CA THR A 16 1.37 36.06 50.26
C THR A 16 1.27 37.08 51.41
N PRO A 17 0.20 37.00 52.24
CA PRO A 17 0.47 36.68 53.64
C PRO A 17 -0.54 35.72 54.31
N VAL A 18 -0.03 35.14 55.39
CA VAL A 18 -0.63 34.22 56.37
C VAL A 18 -1.35 35.04 57.44
N GLU A 19 -2.53 34.61 57.92
CA GLU A 19 -2.95 34.97 59.28
C GLU A 19 -3.78 33.90 60.01
N ARG A 20 -3.55 33.86 61.32
CA ARG A 20 -3.87 32.86 62.36
C ARG A 20 -5.35 32.70 62.74
N ALA A 21 -5.61 31.52 63.32
CA ALA A 21 -6.79 31.12 64.08
C ALA A 21 -7.06 31.96 65.37
N PRO A 22 -8.26 31.80 65.95
CA PRO A 22 -8.34 31.30 67.33
C PRO A 22 -9.43 30.22 67.56
N SER A 23 -9.19 29.36 68.55
CA SER A 23 -10.14 28.40 69.17
C SER A 23 -10.72 28.99 70.47
N PRO A 24 -11.53 28.28 71.29
CA PRO A 24 -12.72 27.46 71.03
C PRO A 24 -13.90 27.91 71.95
N SER A 25 -15.11 27.39 71.77
CA SER A 25 -16.09 27.34 72.87
C SER A 25 -17.05 26.15 72.71
N VAL A 26 -17.13 25.40 73.81
CA VAL A 26 -17.83 24.15 74.02
C VAL A 26 -19.31 24.43 74.27
N ALA A 27 -20.19 23.69 73.60
CA ALA A 27 -21.55 23.45 74.08
C ALA A 27 -21.89 21.97 73.83
N LEU A 28 -21.95 21.20 74.93
CA LEU A 28 -22.55 19.89 74.95
C LEU A 28 -24.04 20.01 74.62
N SER A 29 -24.52 19.21 73.68
CA SER A 29 -25.89 18.71 73.76
C SER A 29 -25.92 17.31 73.16
N ALA A 30 -26.17 16.34 74.02
CA ALA A 30 -26.27 14.93 73.71
C ALA A 30 -27.72 14.62 73.32
N THR A 31 -27.93 14.10 72.11
CA THR A 31 -29.10 13.30 71.76
C THR A 31 -28.63 12.12 70.93
N ALA A 32 -28.65 10.94 71.56
CA ALA A 32 -28.38 9.68 70.91
C ALA A 32 -29.51 9.35 69.91
N SER A 33 -29.12 9.01 68.69
CA SER A 33 -29.97 8.31 67.72
C SER A 33 -29.15 7.17 67.13
N PRO A 34 -29.74 5.98 66.92
CA PRO A 34 -28.99 4.78 66.58
C PRO A 34 -28.40 4.93 65.17
N THR A 35 -27.07 4.88 65.07
CA THR A 35 -26.37 4.84 63.79
C THR A 35 -26.59 3.45 63.17
N THR A 36 -27.42 3.40 62.15
CA THR A 36 -27.49 2.31 61.18
C THR A 36 -26.10 2.12 60.57
N ALA A 37 -25.61 0.88 60.58
CA ALA A 37 -24.36 0.50 59.95
C ALA A 37 -24.36 0.93 58.47
N THR A 38 -23.43 1.79 58.11
CA THR A 38 -23.17 2.17 56.72
C THR A 38 -22.62 0.94 56.00
N PRO A 39 -23.18 0.53 54.85
CA PRO A 39 -22.58 -0.55 54.07
C PRO A 39 -21.19 -0.08 53.61
N THR A 40 -20.17 -0.87 53.94
CA THR A 40 -18.81 -0.73 53.40
C THR A 40 -18.91 -0.55 51.89
N ALA A 41 -18.46 0.59 51.38
CA ALA A 41 -18.38 0.85 49.94
C ALA A 41 -17.58 -0.31 49.30
N ALA A 42 -18.22 -1.00 48.35
CA ALA A 42 -17.54 -2.03 47.56
C ALA A 42 -16.30 -1.39 46.91
N PRO A 43 -15.14 -2.07 46.92
CA PRO A 43 -13.93 -1.55 46.29
C PRO A 43 -14.23 -1.24 44.83
N THR A 44 -13.88 -0.03 44.38
CA THR A 44 -14.00 0.35 42.98
C THR A 44 -13.22 -0.67 42.15
N PRO A 45 -13.83 -1.33 41.15
CA PRO A 45 -13.14 -2.34 40.38
C PRO A 45 -11.91 -1.71 39.71
N LEU A 46 -10.75 -2.33 39.89
CA LEU A 46 -9.51 -1.92 39.25
C LEU A 46 -9.67 -2.12 37.73
N VAL A 47 -9.80 -1.03 36.98
CA VAL A 47 -9.86 -1.06 35.51
C VAL A 47 -8.42 -1.16 35.01
N VAL A 48 -8.01 -2.35 34.58
CA VAL A 48 -6.68 -2.55 33.99
C VAL A 48 -6.74 -2.18 32.50
N PRO A 49 -5.92 -1.24 32.00
CA PRO A 49 -6.01 -0.80 30.61
C PRO A 49 -5.49 -1.86 29.64
N VAL A 50 -6.07 -1.92 28.46
CA VAL A 50 -5.44 -2.56 27.29
C VAL A 50 -4.38 -1.59 26.76
N GLU A 51 -3.19 -2.11 26.44
CA GLU A 51 -2.10 -1.31 25.88
C GLU A 51 -1.66 -1.89 24.54
N THR A 52 -1.59 -1.02 23.54
CA THR A 52 -1.19 -1.35 22.17
C THR A 52 0.09 -0.60 21.80
N ARG A 53 0.75 -1.04 20.73
CA ARG A 53 1.95 -0.40 20.19
C ARG A 53 1.99 -0.49 18.66
N PRO A 54 2.71 0.42 17.98
CA PRO A 54 3.07 0.20 16.59
C PRO A 54 4.04 -1.00 16.47
N PRO A 55 4.07 -1.67 15.30
CA PRO A 55 5.10 -2.65 14.98
C PRO A 55 6.53 -2.09 15.14
N GLY A 56 7.51 -2.95 15.39
CA GLY A 56 8.87 -2.58 15.79
C GLY A 56 9.74 -1.89 14.72
N GLY A 57 9.20 -1.63 13.53
CA GLY A 57 9.90 -0.98 12.41
C GLY A 57 8.92 -0.39 11.38
N PRO A 58 9.41 0.31 10.35
CA PRO A 58 8.57 0.93 9.33
C PRO A 58 7.73 -0.10 8.56
N VAL A 59 8.29 -1.28 8.34
CA VAL A 59 7.59 -2.45 7.81
C VAL A 59 7.98 -3.68 8.64
N THR A 60 6.98 -4.42 9.10
CA THR A 60 7.11 -5.72 9.75
C THR A 60 6.36 -6.73 8.89
N LEU A 61 7.06 -7.73 8.36
CA LEU A 61 6.46 -8.80 7.56
C LEU A 61 6.23 -10.04 8.43
N VAL A 62 5.00 -10.55 8.40
CA VAL A 62 4.66 -11.89 8.91
C VAL A 62 4.60 -12.82 7.70
N PRO A 63 5.54 -13.77 7.54
CA PRO A 63 5.53 -14.69 6.42
C PRO A 63 4.31 -15.63 6.48
N ASP A 64 4.03 -16.33 5.38
CA ASP A 64 2.96 -17.32 5.33
C ASP A 64 3.20 -18.39 6.40
N ALA A 65 2.21 -18.56 7.27
CA ALA A 65 2.21 -19.53 8.34
C ALA A 65 0.80 -20.07 8.55
N ASP A 66 0.65 -21.05 9.44
CA ASP A 66 -0.67 -21.49 9.88
C ASP A 66 -1.44 -20.33 10.57
N PRO A 67 -2.78 -20.40 10.63
CA PRO A 67 -3.60 -19.32 11.19
C PRO A 67 -3.27 -18.99 12.65
N GLU A 68 -2.87 -19.97 13.46
CA GLU A 68 -2.54 -19.76 14.87
C GLU A 68 -1.23 -18.98 15.02
N THR A 69 -0.20 -19.35 14.27
CA THR A 69 1.08 -18.62 14.22
C THR A 69 0.88 -17.19 13.71
N THR A 70 0.03 -16.99 12.71
CA THR A 70 -0.27 -15.66 12.17
C THR A 70 -1.00 -14.78 13.19
N ALA A 71 -2.00 -15.34 13.89
CA ALA A 71 -2.71 -14.65 14.98
C ALA A 71 -1.77 -14.28 16.13
N MET A 72 -0.87 -15.19 16.51
CA MET A 72 0.16 -14.98 17.52
C MET A 72 1.11 -13.84 17.14
N ALA A 73 1.56 -13.80 15.88
CA ALA A 73 2.44 -12.76 15.38
C ALA A 73 1.77 -11.38 15.43
N ALA A 74 0.49 -11.28 15.05
CA ALA A 74 -0.28 -10.04 15.12
C ALA A 74 -0.46 -9.54 16.56
N SER A 75 -0.77 -10.45 17.50
CA SER A 75 -0.84 -10.11 18.93
C SER A 75 0.47 -9.52 19.44
N ARG A 76 1.60 -10.19 19.16
CA ARG A 76 2.94 -9.74 19.55
C ARG A 76 3.33 -8.41 18.92
N ALA A 77 2.92 -8.18 17.68
CA ALA A 77 3.21 -6.94 16.97
C ALA A 77 2.42 -5.75 17.56
N LEU A 78 1.14 -5.93 17.89
CA LEU A 78 0.21 -4.84 18.17
C LEU A 78 -0.13 -4.62 19.65
N TYR A 79 0.00 -5.64 20.52
CA TYR A 79 -0.40 -5.56 21.92
C TYR A 79 0.78 -5.70 22.87
N VAL A 80 0.87 -4.78 23.83
CA VAL A 80 1.79 -4.84 24.97
C VAL A 80 1.13 -5.57 26.13
N HIS A 81 -0.11 -5.20 26.46
CA HIS A 81 -0.87 -5.72 27.59
C HIS A 81 -2.35 -5.86 27.22
N ALA A 82 -2.98 -6.98 27.60
CA ALA A 82 -4.41 -7.22 27.45
C ALA A 82 -4.89 -8.13 28.60
N PRO A 83 -5.70 -7.63 29.55
CA PRO A 83 -6.15 -8.40 30.71
C PRO A 83 -7.12 -9.53 30.34
N THR A 84 -7.74 -9.43 29.16
CA THR A 84 -8.60 -10.47 28.58
C THR A 84 -8.13 -10.78 27.16
N VAL A 85 -8.25 -12.04 26.75
CA VAL A 85 -7.98 -12.51 25.39
C VAL A 85 -9.13 -13.38 24.91
N VAL A 86 -9.53 -13.24 23.64
CA VAL A 86 -10.52 -14.14 23.04
C VAL A 86 -9.81 -15.33 22.41
N LEU A 87 -10.31 -16.54 22.68
CA LEU A 87 -9.83 -17.78 22.08
C LEU A 87 -10.93 -18.38 21.19
N ALA A 88 -10.56 -18.80 19.99
CA ALA A 88 -11.42 -19.58 19.11
C ALA A 88 -10.68 -20.84 18.58
N PRO A 89 -11.41 -21.91 18.26
CA PRO A 89 -10.84 -23.07 17.55
C PRO A 89 -10.38 -22.71 16.13
N VAL A 90 -9.18 -23.15 15.74
CA VAL A 90 -8.61 -22.90 14.40
C VAL A 90 -9.41 -23.55 13.26
N ASN A 91 -10.13 -24.64 13.56
CA ASN A 91 -10.86 -25.43 12.55
C ASN A 91 -12.36 -25.07 12.48
N ASP A 92 -12.81 -24.01 13.14
CA ASP A 92 -14.22 -23.58 13.12
C ASP A 92 -14.32 -22.07 12.86
N VAL A 93 -14.66 -21.76 11.60
CA VAL A 93 -14.79 -20.40 11.07
C VAL A 93 -15.93 -19.64 11.74
N ALA A 94 -17.02 -20.31 12.15
CA ALA A 94 -18.14 -19.65 12.81
C ALA A 94 -17.75 -19.15 14.21
N ALA A 95 -17.01 -19.97 14.95
CA ALA A 95 -16.43 -19.56 16.24
C ALA A 95 -15.39 -18.44 16.05
N GLN A 96 -14.58 -18.46 14.98
CA GLN A 96 -13.65 -17.37 14.68
C GLN A 96 -14.34 -16.06 14.35
N LEU A 97 -15.42 -16.07 13.55
CA LEU A 97 -16.20 -14.87 13.24
C LEU A 97 -16.88 -14.29 14.48
N THR A 98 -17.47 -15.14 15.31
CA THR A 98 -18.05 -14.74 16.60
C THR A 98 -16.97 -14.17 17.53
N GLY A 99 -15.82 -14.84 17.59
CA GLY A 99 -14.65 -14.39 18.34
C GLY A 99 -14.09 -13.07 17.83
N ALA A 100 -14.14 -12.82 16.51
CA ALA A 100 -13.72 -11.55 15.91
C ALA A 100 -14.63 -10.41 16.35
N SER A 101 -15.96 -10.59 16.31
CA SER A 101 -16.90 -9.60 16.84
C SER A 101 -16.65 -9.31 18.32
N ALA A 102 -16.44 -10.34 19.14
CA ALA A 102 -16.16 -10.18 20.57
C ALA A 102 -14.83 -9.46 20.81
N ALA A 103 -13.77 -9.86 20.11
CA ALA A 103 -12.44 -9.27 20.22
C ALA A 103 -12.43 -7.80 19.80
N VAL A 104 -13.08 -7.45 18.67
CA VAL A 104 -13.17 -6.07 18.19
C VAL A 104 -14.02 -5.21 19.12
N GLY A 105 -15.09 -5.77 19.65
CA GLY A 105 -15.90 -5.10 20.66
C GLY A 105 -15.08 -4.77 21.90
N LEU A 106 -14.50 -5.78 22.51
CA LEU A 106 -13.69 -5.62 23.72
C LEU A 106 -12.42 -4.78 23.46
N GLY A 107 -11.89 -4.79 22.23
CA GLY A 107 -10.62 -4.16 21.92
C GLY A 107 -9.43 -4.97 22.46
N VAL A 108 -9.52 -6.30 22.37
CA VAL A 108 -8.52 -7.26 22.86
C VAL A 108 -8.12 -8.23 21.75
N PRO A 109 -6.97 -8.92 21.82
CA PRO A 109 -6.55 -9.83 20.75
C PRO A 109 -7.42 -11.09 20.67
N LEU A 110 -7.53 -11.63 19.45
CA LEU A 110 -8.10 -12.94 19.15
C LEU A 110 -6.97 -13.92 18.82
N LEU A 111 -6.84 -14.98 19.62
CA LEU A 111 -5.91 -16.08 19.36
C LEU A 111 -6.67 -17.35 18.98
N LEU A 112 -5.98 -18.24 18.27
CA LEU A 112 -6.53 -19.51 17.82
C LEU A 112 -5.89 -20.68 18.58
N THR A 113 -6.66 -21.76 18.74
CA THR A 113 -6.26 -22.98 19.46
C THR A 113 -6.73 -24.24 18.73
N GLY A 114 -6.11 -25.38 19.04
CA GLY A 114 -6.54 -26.70 18.55
C GLY A 114 -5.88 -27.15 17.24
N GLY A 115 -4.82 -26.47 16.80
CA GLY A 115 -4.02 -26.83 15.62
C GLY A 115 -2.56 -27.16 15.94
N THR A 116 -1.66 -26.49 15.24
CA THR A 116 -0.21 -26.66 15.24
C THR A 116 0.51 -25.92 16.37
N VAL A 117 -0.05 -24.81 16.86
CA VAL A 117 0.50 -24.10 18.01
C VAL A 117 0.11 -24.86 19.29
N VAL A 118 1.10 -25.27 20.08
CA VAL A 118 0.83 -26.02 21.30
C VAL A 118 0.23 -25.11 22.38
N GLY A 119 -0.62 -25.66 23.25
CA GLY A 119 -1.25 -24.89 24.33
C GLY A 119 -0.25 -24.16 25.25
N ALA A 120 1.00 -24.63 25.32
CA ALA A 120 2.09 -23.96 26.04
C ALA A 120 2.47 -22.61 25.40
N ASP A 121 2.49 -22.49 24.07
CA ASP A 121 2.82 -21.24 23.38
C ASP A 121 1.72 -20.18 23.59
N VAL A 122 0.46 -20.63 23.58
CA VAL A 122 -0.69 -19.78 23.93
C VAL A 122 -0.57 -19.33 25.39
N ALA A 123 -0.23 -20.22 26.31
CA ALA A 123 -0.02 -19.85 27.72
C ALA A 123 1.11 -18.81 27.89
N VAL A 124 2.22 -18.96 27.18
CA VAL A 124 3.33 -17.98 27.17
C VAL A 124 2.86 -16.61 26.67
N GLU A 125 2.04 -16.58 25.63
CA GLU A 125 1.49 -15.32 25.11
C GLU A 125 0.48 -14.69 26.08
N LEU A 126 -0.39 -15.48 26.71
CA LEU A 126 -1.31 -14.99 27.74
C LEU A 126 -0.54 -14.39 28.91
N ASP A 127 0.55 -15.03 29.35
CA ASP A 127 1.44 -14.51 30.38
C ASP A 127 2.11 -13.20 29.96
N ARG A 128 2.60 -13.10 28.71
CA ARG A 128 3.18 -11.88 28.15
C ARG A 128 2.19 -10.72 28.15
N LEU A 129 0.94 -11.00 27.77
CA LEU A 129 -0.15 -10.02 27.74
C LEU A 129 -0.66 -9.64 29.12
N GLY A 130 -0.31 -10.40 30.17
CA GLY A 130 -0.88 -10.22 31.50
C GLY A 130 -2.33 -10.68 31.60
N ALA A 131 -2.79 -11.55 30.69
CA ALA A 131 -4.17 -12.01 30.64
C ALA A 131 -4.51 -12.87 31.86
N ASP A 132 -5.55 -12.47 32.59
CA ASP A 132 -6.09 -13.18 33.75
C ASP A 132 -7.32 -14.00 33.40
N VAL A 133 -8.05 -13.55 32.38
CA VAL A 133 -9.32 -14.14 31.92
C VAL A 133 -9.23 -14.39 30.42
N VAL A 134 -9.71 -15.55 29.97
CA VAL A 134 -9.95 -15.83 28.55
C VAL A 134 -11.44 -15.93 28.27
N LEU A 135 -11.86 -15.37 27.15
CA LEU A 135 -13.18 -15.60 26.58
C LEU A 135 -13.06 -16.70 25.53
N ALA A 136 -13.48 -17.91 25.90
CA ALA A 136 -13.42 -19.07 25.02
C ALA A 136 -14.71 -19.16 24.19
N VAL A 137 -14.60 -19.07 22.88
CA VAL A 137 -15.72 -19.13 21.95
C VAL A 137 -15.75 -20.52 21.29
N GLY A 138 -16.92 -21.17 21.33
CA GLY A 138 -17.09 -22.51 20.77
C GLY A 138 -16.28 -23.56 21.54
N SER A 139 -15.56 -24.43 20.82
CA SER A 139 -14.77 -25.53 21.39
C SER A 139 -13.29 -25.15 21.68
N ALA A 140 -13.00 -23.86 21.85
CA ALA A 140 -11.64 -23.38 22.07
C ALA A 140 -10.97 -24.07 23.27
N VAL A 141 -9.72 -24.49 23.08
CA VAL A 141 -8.94 -25.16 24.14
C VAL A 141 -8.34 -24.10 25.05
N VAL A 142 -8.72 -24.12 26.33
CA VAL A 142 -8.17 -23.19 27.32
C VAL A 142 -6.95 -23.80 28.02
N PRO A 143 -5.79 -23.10 28.05
CA PRO A 143 -4.63 -23.55 28.81
C PRO A 143 -4.93 -23.67 30.31
N ALA A 144 -4.32 -24.66 30.96
CA ALA A 144 -4.49 -24.89 32.39
C ALA A 144 -4.00 -23.69 33.22
N GLY A 145 -4.72 -23.36 34.31
CA GLY A 145 -4.34 -22.29 35.23
C GLY A 145 -4.82 -20.88 34.86
N VAL A 146 -5.60 -20.74 33.78
CA VAL A 146 -6.22 -19.47 33.36
C VAL A 146 -7.74 -19.54 33.61
N ALA A 147 -8.32 -18.46 34.13
CA ALA A 147 -9.78 -18.40 34.32
C ALA A 147 -10.47 -18.24 32.96
N ALA A 148 -11.51 -19.04 32.71
CA ALA A 148 -12.23 -19.04 31.44
C ALA A 148 -13.69 -18.65 31.61
N VAL A 149 -14.16 -17.78 30.71
CA VAL A 149 -15.58 -17.56 30.47
C VAL A 149 -15.91 -18.28 29.17
N GLN A 150 -16.75 -19.31 29.26
CA GLN A 150 -17.20 -20.07 28.09
C GLN A 150 -18.36 -19.35 27.41
N GLN A 151 -18.26 -19.21 26.09
CA GLN A 151 -19.25 -18.54 25.27
C GLN A 151 -19.68 -19.46 24.12
N ALA A 152 -20.97 -19.79 24.08
CA ALA A 152 -21.53 -20.54 22.96
C ALA A 152 -21.58 -19.66 21.71
N VAL A 153 -21.41 -20.28 20.54
CA VAL A 153 -21.55 -19.59 19.25
C VAL A 153 -22.99 -19.04 19.16
N GLY A 154 -23.14 -17.72 19.09
CA GLY A 154 -24.43 -17.04 19.05
C GLY A 154 -24.98 -16.51 20.38
N ASP A 155 -24.47 -16.94 21.54
CA ASP A 155 -24.86 -16.38 22.85
C ASP A 155 -23.79 -15.39 23.33
N ILE A 156 -24.15 -14.13 23.61
CA ILE A 156 -23.27 -13.16 24.28
C ILE A 156 -23.82 -12.92 25.69
N PRO A 157 -23.17 -13.42 26.76
CA PRO A 157 -23.61 -13.12 28.11
C PRO A 157 -23.35 -11.65 28.42
N GLY A 158 -24.40 -10.96 28.87
CA GLY A 158 -24.32 -9.58 29.31
C GLY A 158 -23.25 -9.37 30.39
N ALA A 159 -22.19 -8.66 30.02
CA ALA A 159 -21.42 -7.80 30.89
C ALA A 159 -21.03 -6.55 30.10
N ALA A 160 -22.05 -5.73 29.84
CA ALA A 160 -22.01 -4.33 29.38
C ALA A 160 -21.35 -4.03 28.01
N ALA A 161 -22.22 -3.92 26.99
CA ALA A 161 -22.10 -2.89 25.96
C ALA A 161 -20.80 -2.84 25.12
N ILE A 162 -20.48 -3.91 24.37
CA ILE A 162 -19.87 -3.67 23.05
C ILE A 162 -20.66 -4.27 21.89
N ALA A 163 -21.84 -3.73 21.70
CA ALA A 163 -22.22 -3.12 20.44
C ALA A 163 -23.41 -2.22 20.75
N SER A 164 -23.37 -1.00 20.26
CA SER A 164 -24.54 -0.14 20.13
C SER A 164 -25.64 -0.84 19.30
N GLY A 165 -26.45 -1.72 19.89
CA GLY A 165 -27.69 -2.26 19.30
C GLY A 165 -27.61 -2.79 17.86
N ALA A 166 -26.43 -3.23 17.39
CA ALA A 166 -26.23 -3.59 15.99
C ALA A 166 -26.72 -5.03 15.74
N ALA A 167 -27.43 -5.23 14.63
CA ALA A 167 -28.00 -6.52 14.25
C ALA A 167 -26.92 -7.56 13.90
N ALA A 168 -27.27 -8.84 14.00
CA ALA A 168 -26.45 -9.92 13.47
C ALA A 168 -26.27 -9.75 11.95
N GLN A 169 -25.04 -9.91 11.47
CA GLN A 169 -24.69 -9.88 10.06
C GLN A 169 -24.36 -11.31 9.62
N VAL A 170 -25.16 -11.83 8.68
CA VAL A 170 -24.88 -13.10 8.02
C VAL A 170 -23.73 -12.89 7.03
N VAL A 171 -22.71 -13.73 7.13
CA VAL A 171 -21.52 -13.73 6.29
C VAL A 171 -21.62 -14.91 5.33
N GLU A 172 -21.64 -14.60 4.04
CA GLU A 172 -21.61 -15.59 2.96
C GLU A 172 -20.21 -16.21 2.84
N PRO A 173 -20.11 -17.49 2.43
CA PRO A 173 -18.82 -18.13 2.18
C PRO A 173 -17.93 -17.33 1.23
N GLY A 174 -16.67 -17.11 1.60
CA GLY A 174 -15.70 -16.33 0.84
C GLY A 174 -15.71 -14.82 1.14
N LEU A 175 -16.63 -14.33 1.99
CA LEU A 175 -16.68 -12.93 2.42
C LEU A 175 -16.20 -12.72 3.86
N GLU A 176 -15.60 -13.73 4.49
CA GLU A 176 -15.21 -13.71 5.90
C GLU A 176 -14.17 -12.62 6.21
N VAL A 177 -13.14 -12.52 5.37
CA VAL A 177 -12.09 -11.49 5.52
C VAL A 177 -12.68 -10.09 5.39
N ALA A 178 -13.53 -9.87 4.37
CA ALA A 178 -14.17 -8.57 4.17
C ALA A 178 -15.08 -8.20 5.36
N ALA A 179 -15.82 -9.16 5.90
CA ALA A 179 -16.67 -8.96 7.07
C ALA A 179 -15.85 -8.56 8.32
N VAL A 180 -14.74 -9.25 8.60
CA VAL A 180 -13.85 -8.93 9.72
C VAL A 180 -13.18 -7.56 9.55
N VAL A 181 -12.68 -7.24 8.35
CA VAL A 181 -12.08 -5.93 8.05
C VAL A 181 -13.09 -4.79 8.24
N GLY A 182 -14.37 -5.04 7.93
CA GLY A 182 -15.46 -4.08 8.11
C GLY A 182 -15.85 -3.80 9.57
N LEU A 183 -15.42 -4.61 10.53
CA LEU A 183 -15.74 -4.39 11.95
C LEU A 183 -15.06 -3.13 12.47
N ALA A 184 -15.82 -2.26 13.15
CA ALA A 184 -15.30 -1.04 13.77
C ALA A 184 -16.08 -0.69 15.03
N ARG A 185 -15.39 -0.15 16.05
CA ARG A 185 -16.03 0.43 17.24
C ARG A 185 -16.66 1.79 16.90
N PRO A 186 -17.72 2.24 17.61
CA PRO A 186 -18.36 1.61 18.78
C PRO A 186 -19.46 0.57 18.43
N ALA A 187 -19.84 0.47 17.16
CA ALA A 187 -20.93 -0.37 16.67
C ALA A 187 -20.38 -1.61 15.96
N VAL A 188 -20.11 -2.67 16.73
CA VAL A 188 -19.56 -3.92 16.17
C VAL A 188 -20.71 -4.87 15.84
N ALA A 189 -20.82 -5.29 14.58
CA ALA A 189 -21.81 -6.29 14.18
C ALA A 189 -21.41 -7.68 14.72
N THR A 190 -22.41 -8.49 15.08
CA THR A 190 -22.20 -9.91 15.39
C THR A 190 -22.14 -10.69 14.08
N LEU A 191 -20.96 -11.19 13.72
CA LEU A 191 -20.78 -11.96 12.49
C LEU A 191 -21.19 -13.43 12.71
N VAL A 192 -22.07 -13.93 11.85
CA VAL A 192 -22.54 -15.33 11.87
C VAL A 192 -22.45 -15.93 10.47
N VAL A 193 -22.11 -17.22 10.37
CA VAL A 193 -22.03 -17.92 9.08
C VAL A 193 -23.42 -18.21 8.53
N GLN A 194 -23.60 -18.08 7.22
CA GLN A 194 -24.83 -18.45 6.53
C GLN A 194 -25.21 -19.93 6.81
N GLY A 195 -26.44 -20.16 7.28
CA GLY A 195 -26.97 -21.50 7.57
C GLY A 195 -26.89 -21.94 9.04
N GLN A 196 -26.33 -21.13 9.94
CA GLN A 196 -26.52 -21.29 11.38
C GLN A 196 -27.82 -20.59 11.79
N ASP A 197 -28.79 -21.37 12.27
CA ASP A 197 -30.05 -20.84 12.80
C ASP A 197 -29.75 -19.99 14.06
N VAL A 198 -30.04 -18.69 14.01
CA VAL A 198 -29.97 -17.77 15.18
C VAL A 198 -31.03 -18.09 16.25
N ALA A 199 -31.78 -19.16 16.09
CA ALA A 199 -32.97 -19.49 16.87
C ALA A 199 -33.00 -20.96 17.34
N ALA A 200 -31.91 -21.50 17.87
CA ALA A 200 -31.97 -22.73 18.65
C ALA A 200 -30.74 -22.91 19.56
N ALA A 201 -30.73 -22.25 20.72
CA ALA A 201 -29.84 -22.65 21.81
C ALA A 201 -30.47 -23.87 22.53
N PRO A 202 -29.84 -25.06 22.56
CA PRO A 202 -30.20 -26.07 23.54
C PRO A 202 -29.64 -25.65 24.89
N ALA A 203 -30.49 -25.61 25.91
CA ALA A 203 -30.06 -25.44 27.30
C ALA A 203 -29.15 -26.63 27.70
N ILE A 204 -27.92 -26.35 28.13
CA ILE A 204 -27.03 -27.38 28.67
C ILE A 204 -26.88 -27.19 30.18
N THR A 205 -27.39 -28.18 30.91
CA THR A 205 -27.19 -28.39 32.35
C THR A 205 -25.76 -28.89 32.58
N PRO A 206 -25.00 -28.37 33.56
CA PRO A 206 -23.65 -28.85 33.83
C PRO A 206 -23.71 -30.26 34.43
N THR A 207 -23.00 -31.21 33.82
CA THR A 207 -22.74 -32.53 34.42
C THR A 207 -21.24 -32.59 34.74
N PRO A 208 -20.83 -32.85 35.99
CA PRO A 208 -19.42 -33.03 36.31
C PRO A 208 -18.99 -34.43 35.86
N GLN A 209 -17.93 -34.52 35.04
CA GLN A 209 -17.26 -35.79 34.80
C GLN A 209 -15.83 -35.75 35.32
N ASP A 210 -15.59 -36.69 36.24
CA ASP A 210 -14.31 -37.15 36.74
C ASP A 210 -13.27 -37.34 35.63
N MET A 211 -12.08 -36.81 35.85
CA MET A 211 -10.88 -37.29 35.19
C MET A 211 -9.75 -37.41 36.22
N SER A 212 -9.72 -38.56 36.90
CA SER A 212 -8.53 -39.06 37.57
C SER A 212 -7.72 -39.91 36.60
N LEU A 213 -6.64 -39.36 36.03
CA LEU A 213 -5.49 -40.16 35.58
C LEU A 213 -4.20 -39.38 35.86
N TRP A 214 -3.39 -39.98 36.74
CA TRP A 214 -2.08 -39.51 37.20
C TRP A 214 -0.98 -40.19 36.39
N LEU A 215 0.06 -39.43 35.97
CA LEU A 215 1.52 -39.68 36.07
C LEU A 215 2.29 -39.01 34.89
N PRO A 216 3.61 -38.76 35.00
CA PRO A 216 4.31 -37.84 35.91
C PRO A 216 5.05 -36.72 35.14
N SER A 217 5.31 -35.59 35.82
CA SER A 217 6.09 -34.46 35.30
C SER A 217 7.58 -34.62 35.60
N GLU A 218 8.46 -34.10 34.73
CA GLU A 218 9.77 -33.55 35.09
C GLU A 218 10.08 -32.34 34.15
N PRO A 219 10.89 -31.35 34.60
CA PRO A 219 10.61 -29.93 34.39
C PRO A 219 11.64 -29.23 33.47
N THR A 220 11.34 -28.00 33.04
CA THR A 220 12.26 -26.86 33.21
C THR A 220 11.61 -25.52 32.82
N GLY A 221 11.44 -24.67 33.82
CA GLY A 221 10.91 -23.32 33.76
C GLY A 221 10.29 -23.01 35.13
N ALA A 222 10.83 -22.04 35.86
CA ALA A 222 10.39 -21.73 37.23
C ALA A 222 8.86 -21.51 37.24
N PRO A 223 8.08 -22.26 38.04
CA PRO A 223 6.64 -22.07 38.12
C PRO A 223 6.33 -20.67 38.67
N ARG A 224 5.50 -19.93 37.94
CA ARG A 224 4.84 -18.74 38.48
C ARG A 224 4.11 -19.13 39.78
N PRO A 225 4.13 -18.31 40.84
CA PRO A 225 3.32 -18.58 42.02
C PRO A 225 1.83 -18.74 41.64
N PRO A 226 1.10 -19.67 42.28
CA PRO A 226 -0.30 -19.92 41.97
C PRO A 226 -1.11 -18.63 42.15
N ARG A 227 -1.75 -18.21 41.05
CA ARG A 227 -2.58 -17.00 41.00
C ARG A 227 -3.91 -17.26 41.72
N PRO A 228 -4.42 -16.34 42.56
CA PRO A 228 -5.73 -16.51 43.16
C PRO A 228 -6.80 -16.64 42.06
N PRO A 229 -7.82 -17.50 42.24
CA PRO A 229 -8.84 -17.71 41.22
C PRO A 229 -9.57 -16.40 40.92
N ALA A 230 -9.41 -15.91 39.69
CA ALA A 230 -10.19 -14.77 39.20
C ALA A 230 -11.66 -15.21 39.05
N PRO A 231 -12.63 -14.34 39.37
CA PRO A 231 -14.04 -14.64 39.11
C PRO A 231 -14.26 -14.86 37.59
N PRO A 232 -15.18 -15.76 37.19
CA PRO A 232 -15.46 -16.07 35.78
C PRO A 232 -16.32 -14.97 35.14
N VAL A 233 -15.90 -13.72 35.29
CA VAL A 233 -16.55 -12.54 34.73
C VAL A 233 -15.47 -11.76 34.00
N VAL A 234 -15.74 -11.39 32.75
CA VAL A 234 -14.84 -10.52 31.99
C VAL A 234 -14.66 -9.21 32.77
N PRO A 235 -13.42 -8.83 33.15
CA PRO A 235 -13.20 -7.62 33.92
C PRO A 235 -13.62 -6.39 33.11
N ALA A 236 -13.99 -5.31 33.78
CA ALA A 236 -14.18 -4.04 33.10
C ALA A 236 -12.82 -3.47 32.68
N PHE A 237 -12.62 -3.22 31.39
CA PHE A 237 -11.43 -2.56 30.85
C PHE A 237 -11.81 -1.47 29.85
N SER A 238 -10.92 -0.49 29.71
CA SER A 238 -11.01 0.51 28.66
C SER A 238 -10.21 0.03 27.45
N PRO A 239 -10.79 0.03 26.23
CA PRO A 239 -10.04 -0.28 25.03
C PRO A 239 -8.84 0.66 24.86
N ALA A 240 -7.75 0.13 24.32
CA ALA A 240 -6.56 0.91 24.04
C ALA A 240 -6.84 2.02 23.02
N ALA A 241 -6.05 3.09 23.09
CA ALA A 241 -5.92 4.04 22.00
C ALA A 241 -5.32 3.34 20.77
N THR A 242 -5.73 3.75 19.57
CA THR A 242 -5.15 3.23 18.33
C THR A 242 -3.65 3.56 18.26
N PRO A 243 -2.78 2.58 17.96
CA PRO A 243 -1.38 2.84 17.65
C PRO A 243 -1.24 3.88 16.54
N SER A 244 -0.59 5.00 16.84
CA SER A 244 -0.44 6.11 15.90
C SER A 244 0.31 5.68 14.64
N GLY A 245 -0.16 6.11 13.46
CA GLY A 245 0.51 5.87 12.18
C GLY A 245 0.63 4.40 11.77
N THR A 246 -0.18 3.51 12.34
CA THR A 246 -0.10 2.06 12.06
C THR A 246 -1.12 1.63 11.00
N LEU A 247 -0.70 0.76 10.07
CA LEU A 247 -1.57 0.11 9.07
C LEU A 247 -1.26 -1.39 9.01
N VAL A 248 -2.29 -2.21 8.82
CA VAL A 248 -2.13 -3.62 8.48
C VAL A 248 -2.41 -3.84 6.99
N LEU A 249 -1.50 -4.53 6.30
CA LEU A 249 -1.70 -5.00 4.94
C LEU A 249 -1.95 -6.51 4.93
N THR A 250 -2.86 -6.96 4.08
CA THR A 250 -3.17 -8.38 3.88
C THR A 250 -3.46 -8.62 2.40
N ASP A 251 -3.16 -9.81 1.90
CA ASP A 251 -3.53 -10.24 0.55
C ASP A 251 -4.97 -10.75 0.46
N GLY A 252 -5.65 -10.88 1.60
CA GLY A 252 -7.01 -11.39 1.70
C GLY A 252 -7.09 -12.88 2.02
N ALA A 253 -5.98 -13.55 2.37
CA ALA A 253 -6.00 -14.97 2.71
C ALA A 253 -6.90 -15.26 3.94
N PRO A 254 -7.74 -16.32 3.92
CA PRO A 254 -8.56 -16.71 5.06
C PRO A 254 -7.76 -17.05 6.32
N THR A 255 -6.49 -17.48 6.16
CA THR A 255 -5.57 -17.74 7.28
C THR A 255 -5.27 -16.49 8.11
N HIS A 256 -5.50 -15.29 7.58
CA HIS A 256 -5.26 -14.03 8.27
C HIS A 256 -6.42 -13.60 9.19
N LEU A 257 -7.58 -14.29 9.17
CA LEU A 257 -8.83 -13.83 9.79
C LEU A 257 -8.67 -13.40 11.25
N ALA A 258 -8.05 -14.23 12.11
CA ALA A 258 -7.84 -13.90 13.52
C ALA A 258 -6.82 -12.77 13.75
N ALA A 259 -5.78 -12.69 12.92
CA ALA A 259 -4.82 -11.60 12.94
C ALA A 259 -5.48 -10.27 12.54
N LEU A 260 -6.36 -10.29 11.54
CA LEU A 260 -7.14 -9.12 11.12
C LEU A 260 -8.12 -8.67 12.21
N ALA A 261 -8.81 -9.60 12.87
CA ALA A 261 -9.67 -9.29 14.01
C ALA A 261 -8.86 -8.61 15.15
N THR A 262 -7.67 -9.14 15.45
CA THR A 262 -6.73 -8.56 16.42
C THR A 262 -6.33 -7.12 16.05
N ALA A 263 -6.05 -6.86 14.78
CA ALA A 263 -5.73 -5.52 14.28
C ALA A 263 -6.91 -4.55 14.39
N ARG A 264 -8.11 -4.99 13.97
CA ARG A 264 -9.35 -4.19 14.10
C ARG A 264 -9.71 -3.91 15.56
N ALA A 265 -9.47 -4.86 16.45
CA ALA A 265 -9.64 -4.67 17.90
C ALA A 265 -8.71 -3.59 18.46
N ALA A 266 -7.47 -3.53 17.96
CA ALA A 266 -6.51 -2.47 18.29
C ALA A 266 -6.87 -1.11 17.66
N GLY A 267 -7.94 -1.05 16.86
CA GLY A 267 -8.38 0.15 16.14
C GLY A 267 -7.51 0.48 14.92
N VAL A 268 -6.66 -0.46 14.47
CA VAL A 268 -5.73 -0.26 13.37
C VAL A 268 -6.47 -0.44 12.04
N PRO A 269 -6.32 0.49 11.06
CA PRO A 269 -6.85 0.29 9.72
C PRO A 269 -6.24 -0.93 9.05
N VAL A 270 -7.03 -1.63 8.24
CA VAL A 270 -6.58 -2.76 7.44
C VAL A 270 -6.84 -2.43 5.98
N GLN A 271 -5.84 -2.64 5.12
CA GLN A 271 -5.98 -2.56 3.68
C GLN A 271 -5.73 -3.93 3.05
N VAL A 272 -6.69 -4.39 2.24
CA VAL A 272 -6.52 -5.60 1.42
C VAL A 272 -5.81 -5.21 0.13
N VAL A 273 -4.72 -5.89 -0.18
CA VAL A 273 -3.85 -5.67 -1.33
C VAL A 273 -3.56 -7.02 -1.98
N PRO A 274 -4.49 -7.54 -2.80
CA PRO A 274 -4.27 -8.79 -3.51
C PRO A 274 -3.00 -8.72 -4.37
N GLY A 275 -2.16 -9.76 -4.31
CA GLY A 275 -0.88 -9.76 -5.05
C GLY A 275 0.23 -8.90 -4.43
N GLY A 276 0.01 -8.26 -3.27
CA GLY A 276 1.07 -7.72 -2.43
C GLY A 276 1.69 -6.38 -2.85
N ASP A 277 1.25 -5.78 -3.97
CA ASP A 277 1.72 -4.45 -4.40
C ASP A 277 0.63 -3.38 -4.21
N PRO A 278 0.74 -2.47 -3.22
CA PRO A 278 -0.27 -1.45 -2.95
C PRO A 278 -0.40 -0.43 -4.09
N ARG A 279 0.58 -0.35 -5.00
CA ARG A 279 0.58 0.57 -6.15
C ARG A 279 -0.36 0.11 -7.28
N LEU A 280 -0.78 -1.16 -7.27
CA LEU A 280 -1.66 -1.74 -8.30
C LEU A 280 -3.04 -1.09 -8.34
N PHE A 281 -3.64 -0.84 -7.17
CA PHE A 281 -5.04 -0.45 -7.06
C PHE A 281 -5.15 1.03 -6.68
N ALA A 282 -5.88 1.80 -7.48
CA ALA A 282 -6.20 3.21 -7.18
C ALA A 282 -6.79 3.37 -5.77
N THR A 283 -7.71 2.49 -5.38
CA THR A 283 -8.34 2.50 -4.06
C THR A 283 -7.36 2.24 -2.90
N ALA A 284 -6.34 1.39 -3.11
CA ALA A 284 -5.30 1.15 -2.12
C ALA A 284 -4.38 2.38 -2.00
N VAL A 285 -3.99 2.99 -3.13
CA VAL A 285 -3.19 4.23 -3.15
C VAL A 285 -3.93 5.36 -2.42
N ASP A 286 -5.23 5.54 -2.68
CA ASP A 286 -6.05 6.54 -2.00
C ASP A 286 -6.12 6.29 -0.49
N ALA A 287 -6.38 5.04 -0.08
CA ALA A 287 -6.43 4.65 1.32
C ALA A 287 -5.10 4.91 2.03
N LEU A 288 -3.98 4.54 1.44
CA LEU A 288 -2.65 4.78 2.00
C LEU A 288 -2.29 6.27 2.01
N GLY A 289 -2.73 7.04 1.01
CA GLY A 289 -2.56 8.50 0.95
C GLY A 289 -3.29 9.25 2.06
N VAL A 290 -4.41 8.70 2.53
CA VAL A 290 -5.17 9.20 3.70
C VAL A 290 -4.52 8.77 5.01
N VAL A 291 -4.14 7.49 5.15
CA VAL A 291 -3.58 6.95 6.41
C VAL A 291 -2.16 7.44 6.68
N ARG A 292 -1.33 7.56 5.62
CA ARG A 292 0.10 7.90 5.68
C ARG A 292 0.86 7.13 6.77
N PRO A 293 0.88 5.79 6.69
CA PRO A 293 1.41 4.97 7.76
C PRO A 293 2.91 5.20 7.95
N THR A 294 3.33 5.29 9.22
CA THR A 294 4.74 5.29 9.63
C THR A 294 5.20 3.91 10.10
N ALA A 295 4.26 3.00 10.35
CA ALA A 295 4.52 1.60 10.69
C ALA A 295 3.49 0.70 10.01
N VAL A 296 3.98 -0.31 9.28
CA VAL A 296 3.14 -1.28 8.57
C VAL A 296 3.40 -2.69 9.11
N LEU A 297 2.33 -3.43 9.38
CA LEU A 297 2.37 -4.88 9.57
C LEU A 297 1.76 -5.55 8.34
N ALA A 298 2.56 -6.26 7.56
CA ALA A 298 2.10 -6.98 6.38
C ALA A 298 1.98 -8.47 6.68
N LEU A 299 0.82 -9.04 6.35
CA LEU A 299 0.51 -10.46 6.54
C LEU A 299 0.62 -11.19 5.20
N GLY A 300 1.53 -12.17 5.13
CA GLY A 300 1.74 -13.05 3.98
C GLY A 300 3.00 -12.72 3.19
N SER A 301 3.61 -13.74 2.57
CA SER A 301 4.88 -13.61 1.85
C SER A 301 4.76 -12.89 0.50
N VAL A 302 3.54 -12.72 -0.02
CA VAL A 302 3.26 -12.07 -1.30
C VAL A 302 3.74 -10.60 -1.36
N PHE A 303 3.93 -9.96 -0.21
CA PHE A 303 4.45 -8.60 -0.11
C PHE A 303 5.96 -8.48 -0.41
N GLY A 304 6.67 -9.60 -0.57
CA GLY A 304 8.11 -9.61 -0.85
C GLY A 304 8.97 -9.29 0.37
N THR A 305 10.13 -8.65 0.18
CA THR A 305 11.00 -8.28 1.30
C THR A 305 10.52 -7.00 2.00
N PRO A 306 10.85 -6.80 3.30
CA PRO A 306 10.50 -5.57 4.01
C PRO A 306 11.01 -4.30 3.31
N GLU A 307 12.17 -4.34 2.67
CA GLU A 307 12.77 -3.19 1.97
C GLU A 307 11.98 -2.84 0.71
N LEU A 308 11.61 -3.84 -0.09
CA LEU A 308 10.77 -3.65 -1.28
C LEU A 308 9.40 -3.10 -0.87
N LEU A 309 8.76 -3.71 0.12
CA LEU A 309 7.46 -3.24 0.60
C LEU A 309 7.54 -1.83 1.17
N ALA A 310 8.59 -1.47 1.90
CA ALA A 310 8.77 -0.13 2.43
C ALA A 310 8.80 0.93 1.32
N ALA A 311 9.51 0.66 0.21
CA ALA A 311 9.54 1.55 -0.94
C ALA A 311 8.14 1.68 -1.60
N ARG A 312 7.42 0.56 -1.77
CA ARG A 312 6.07 0.55 -2.36
C ARG A 312 5.05 1.29 -1.49
N VAL A 313 5.08 1.08 -0.18
CA VAL A 313 4.24 1.78 0.79
C VAL A 313 4.57 3.27 0.78
N ALA A 314 5.85 3.66 0.73
CA ALA A 314 6.23 5.07 0.67
C ALA A 314 5.64 5.76 -0.57
N ALA A 315 5.70 5.12 -1.74
CA ALA A 315 5.08 5.63 -2.96
C ALA A 315 3.55 5.71 -2.82
N ALA A 316 2.89 4.63 -2.38
CA ALA A 316 1.43 4.59 -2.23
C ALA A 316 0.92 5.59 -1.18
N ALA A 317 1.68 5.84 -0.11
CA ALA A 317 1.34 6.80 0.94
C ALA A 317 1.37 8.26 0.48
N THR A 318 1.90 8.55 -0.71
CA THR A 318 1.74 9.88 -1.33
C THR A 318 0.30 10.15 -1.76
N GLY A 319 -0.49 9.10 -2.04
CA GLY A 319 -1.83 9.19 -2.62
C GLY A 319 -1.83 9.66 -4.09
N VAL A 320 -0.66 9.85 -4.70
CA VAL A 320 -0.55 10.35 -6.08
C VAL A 320 -0.81 9.21 -7.06
N GLN A 321 -1.76 9.37 -7.96
CA GLN A 321 -2.02 8.39 -9.02
C GLN A 321 -1.46 8.85 -10.37
N LEU A 322 -1.06 7.87 -11.20
CA LEU A 322 -0.75 8.09 -12.60
C LEU A 322 -2.03 8.31 -13.41
N PRO A 323 -1.94 8.96 -14.58
CA PRO A 323 -2.92 8.82 -15.65
C PRO A 323 -3.41 7.37 -15.82
N GLY A 324 -4.73 7.20 -15.89
CA GLY A 324 -5.38 5.89 -15.94
C GLY A 324 -5.47 5.14 -14.60
N GLY A 325 -5.12 5.78 -13.47
CA GLY A 325 -5.33 5.27 -12.11
C GLY A 325 -4.18 4.41 -11.55
N GLY A 326 -4.09 4.29 -10.22
CA GLY A 326 -3.01 3.55 -9.54
C GLY A 326 -1.62 4.16 -9.78
N GLN A 327 -0.55 3.41 -9.51
CA GLN A 327 0.84 3.91 -9.58
C GLN A 327 1.77 3.07 -10.46
N LEU A 328 1.26 2.04 -11.12
CA LEU A 328 1.99 1.26 -12.12
C LEU A 328 1.66 1.72 -13.55
N VAL A 329 2.67 1.69 -14.42
CA VAL A 329 2.54 2.06 -15.84
C VAL A 329 1.85 0.93 -16.61
N PHE A 330 2.22 -0.32 -16.37
CA PHE A 330 1.57 -1.48 -16.97
C PHE A 330 1.08 -2.44 -15.87
N PRO A 331 -0.02 -2.08 -15.17
CA PRO A 331 -0.55 -2.94 -14.12
C PRO A 331 -0.97 -4.30 -14.69
N THR A 332 -0.63 -5.37 -13.99
CA THR A 332 -1.04 -6.73 -14.33
C THR A 332 -1.59 -7.39 -13.08
N ALA A 333 -2.92 -7.41 -12.93
CA ALA A 333 -3.60 -8.10 -11.86
C ALA A 333 -5.05 -8.43 -12.24
N PRO A 334 -5.65 -9.51 -11.72
CA PRO A 334 -7.07 -9.80 -11.90
C PRO A 334 -7.93 -8.62 -11.44
N GLY A 335 -8.90 -8.21 -12.27
CA GLY A 335 -9.82 -7.11 -11.97
C GLY A 335 -9.22 -5.71 -12.07
N VAL A 336 -7.93 -5.58 -12.43
CA VAL A 336 -7.29 -4.29 -12.74
C VAL A 336 -7.15 -4.20 -14.26
N PRO A 337 -7.84 -3.25 -14.92
CA PRO A 337 -7.63 -3.01 -16.35
C PRO A 337 -6.16 -2.72 -16.63
N GLY A 338 -5.61 -3.29 -17.71
CA GLY A 338 -4.31 -2.89 -18.22
C GLY A 338 -4.33 -1.43 -18.67
N LYS A 339 -3.18 -0.90 -19.05
CA LYS A 339 -3.06 0.42 -19.66
C LYS A 339 -2.43 0.32 -21.04
N ARG A 340 -2.98 1.08 -21.97
CA ARG A 340 -2.42 1.28 -23.31
C ARG A 340 -2.22 2.76 -23.55
N TYR A 341 -1.04 3.12 -24.03
CA TYR A 341 -0.66 4.51 -24.22
C TYR A 341 -0.74 4.85 -25.71
N VAL A 342 -1.36 5.98 -26.02
CA VAL A 342 -1.45 6.52 -27.39
C VAL A 342 -0.82 7.89 -27.38
N ALA A 343 0.34 8.03 -28.02
CA ALA A 343 1.17 9.21 -27.96
C ALA A 343 1.14 10.03 -29.25
N LEU A 344 1.25 11.35 -29.10
CA LEU A 344 1.68 12.25 -30.17
C LEU A 344 3.14 12.62 -29.95
N TYR A 345 3.95 12.57 -31.00
CA TYR A 345 5.39 12.83 -30.95
C TYR A 345 5.76 14.19 -31.55
N GLY A 346 6.74 14.86 -30.95
CA GLY A 346 7.49 15.91 -31.63
C GLY A 346 8.02 17.04 -30.75
N SER A 347 8.46 18.13 -31.39
CA SER A 347 8.95 19.32 -30.69
C SER A 347 7.96 20.49 -30.76
N PRO A 348 7.37 20.95 -29.64
CA PRO A 348 6.44 22.07 -29.61
C PRO A 348 6.98 23.32 -30.33
N GLY A 349 6.20 23.88 -31.24
CA GLY A 349 6.58 25.04 -32.05
C GLY A 349 7.50 24.76 -33.25
N THR A 350 7.84 23.49 -33.52
CA THR A 350 8.66 23.10 -34.70
C THR A 350 7.93 22.03 -35.54
N PRO A 351 7.07 22.42 -36.51
CA PRO A 351 6.26 21.48 -37.30
C PRO A 351 7.07 20.39 -38.01
N GLY A 352 8.30 20.69 -38.43
CA GLY A 352 9.17 19.72 -39.11
C GLY A 352 9.76 18.64 -38.20
N LEU A 353 9.47 18.66 -36.90
CA LEU A 353 9.94 17.68 -35.92
C LEU A 353 8.77 16.93 -35.27
N GLY A 354 7.70 16.68 -36.03
CA GLY A 354 6.53 15.89 -35.61
C GLY A 354 5.31 16.72 -35.21
N VAL A 355 4.18 16.05 -35.11
CA VAL A 355 2.84 16.64 -34.91
C VAL A 355 2.68 17.53 -33.68
N LEU A 356 3.49 17.38 -32.64
CA LEU A 356 3.45 18.31 -31.50
C LEU A 356 3.87 19.75 -31.89
N GLY A 357 4.59 19.92 -32.99
CA GLY A 357 5.04 21.22 -33.47
C GLY A 357 3.99 22.06 -34.22
N GLU A 358 2.85 21.47 -34.57
CA GLU A 358 1.90 22.05 -35.55
C GLU A 358 0.81 22.93 -34.94
N GLN A 359 0.67 22.93 -33.62
CA GLN A 359 -0.39 23.63 -32.91
C GLN A 359 0.06 24.17 -31.54
N ASP A 360 -0.79 24.98 -30.90
CA ASP A 360 -0.55 25.45 -29.53
C ASP A 360 -0.82 24.36 -28.47
N ASP A 361 -0.54 24.67 -27.19
CA ASP A 361 -0.66 23.70 -26.09
C ASP A 361 -2.10 23.17 -25.93
N ALA A 362 -3.11 24.03 -26.04
CA ALA A 362 -4.51 23.65 -25.86
C ALA A 362 -4.99 22.74 -26.99
N ALA A 363 -4.63 23.08 -28.24
CA ALA A 363 -4.90 22.25 -29.40
C ALA A 363 -4.12 20.93 -29.37
N THR A 364 -2.90 20.92 -28.83
CA THR A 364 -2.08 19.71 -28.64
C THR A 364 -2.78 18.72 -27.70
N VAL A 365 -3.23 19.19 -26.54
CA VAL A 365 -3.98 18.37 -25.58
C VAL A 365 -5.27 17.84 -26.24
N ALA A 366 -6.04 18.69 -26.92
CA ALA A 366 -7.27 18.24 -27.58
C ALA A 366 -7.02 17.19 -28.68
N ARG A 367 -5.94 17.36 -29.47
CA ARG A 367 -5.54 16.40 -30.52
C ARG A 367 -5.13 15.06 -29.91
N ALA A 368 -4.31 15.06 -28.86
CA ALA A 368 -3.87 13.82 -28.21
C ALA A 368 -5.05 13.02 -27.65
N GLU A 369 -6.02 13.69 -27.02
CA GLU A 369 -7.26 13.06 -26.55
C GLU A 369 -8.09 12.49 -27.70
N ALA A 370 -8.23 13.23 -28.81
CA ALA A 370 -8.98 12.75 -29.97
C ALA A 370 -8.35 11.49 -30.58
N THR A 371 -7.02 11.47 -30.76
CA THR A 371 -6.29 10.30 -31.27
C THR A 371 -6.41 9.10 -30.33
N ALA A 372 -6.29 9.31 -29.02
CA ALA A 372 -6.45 8.24 -28.03
C ALA A 372 -7.89 7.70 -27.98
N ALA A 373 -8.91 8.54 -28.19
CA ALA A 373 -10.31 8.14 -28.14
C ALA A 373 -10.66 7.06 -29.18
N GLU A 374 -9.98 7.04 -30.33
CA GLU A 374 -10.16 6.03 -31.38
C GLU A 374 -9.79 4.61 -30.94
N TYR A 375 -8.91 4.46 -29.95
CA TYR A 375 -8.47 3.16 -29.42
C TYR A 375 -9.37 2.60 -28.32
N ARG A 376 -10.12 3.45 -27.62
CA ARG A 376 -11.00 3.04 -26.49
C ARG A 376 -12.01 1.93 -26.85
N PRO A 377 -12.70 1.94 -28.01
CA PRO A 377 -13.61 0.86 -28.36
C PRO A 377 -12.90 -0.43 -28.80
N LEU A 378 -11.57 -0.40 -28.96
CA LEU A 378 -10.77 -1.52 -29.50
C LEU A 378 -10.10 -2.36 -28.41
N THR A 379 -10.22 -1.96 -27.14
CA THR A 379 -9.58 -2.66 -26.02
C THR A 379 -10.36 -2.53 -24.71
N THR A 380 -10.14 -3.46 -23.80
CA THR A 380 -10.59 -3.36 -22.41
C THR A 380 -9.59 -2.62 -21.51
N ASP A 381 -8.39 -2.34 -22.02
CA ASP A 381 -7.38 -1.56 -21.31
C ASP A 381 -7.82 -0.10 -21.17
N THR A 382 -7.37 0.56 -20.11
CA THR A 382 -7.50 2.00 -19.99
C THR A 382 -6.57 2.66 -21.00
N VAL A 383 -7.13 3.35 -21.99
CA VAL A 383 -6.35 4.10 -22.98
C VAL A 383 -5.95 5.46 -22.40
N VAL A 384 -4.66 5.71 -22.33
CA VAL A 384 -4.04 6.91 -21.76
C VAL A 384 -3.44 7.76 -22.88
N PRO A 385 -3.97 8.96 -23.16
CA PRO A 385 -3.33 9.90 -24.09
C PRO A 385 -1.96 10.31 -23.56
N THR A 386 -1.00 10.45 -24.47
CA THR A 386 0.41 10.68 -24.12
C THR A 386 1.02 11.74 -25.04
N LEU A 387 1.93 12.54 -24.52
CA LEU A 387 2.78 13.44 -25.32
C LEU A 387 4.23 12.98 -25.21
N GLU A 388 4.88 12.74 -26.33
CA GLU A 388 6.30 12.44 -26.39
C GLU A 388 7.04 13.65 -26.95
N ILE A 389 7.60 14.45 -26.04
CA ILE A 389 8.16 15.77 -26.31
C ILE A 389 9.67 15.64 -26.50
N ILE A 390 10.17 16.06 -27.66
CA ILE A 390 11.61 16.18 -27.90
C ILE A 390 12.16 17.31 -27.01
N ALA A 391 12.76 16.91 -25.88
CA ALA A 391 13.32 17.83 -24.90
C ALA A 391 14.67 18.38 -25.36
N THR A 392 15.43 17.56 -26.08
CA THR A 392 16.73 17.93 -26.65
C THR A 392 16.76 17.52 -28.11
N VAL A 393 17.09 18.44 -29.01
CA VAL A 393 17.02 18.22 -30.45
C VAL A 393 18.42 18.01 -31.02
N ALA A 394 18.60 16.97 -31.83
CA ALA A 394 19.84 16.76 -32.58
C ALA A 394 20.17 17.99 -33.45
N SER A 395 21.35 18.58 -33.22
CA SER A 395 21.75 19.84 -33.85
C SER A 395 22.75 19.64 -34.98
N ALA A 396 22.54 20.30 -36.12
CA ALA A 396 23.48 20.27 -37.24
C ALA A 396 24.86 20.86 -36.88
N GLY A 397 24.93 21.73 -35.86
CA GLY A 397 26.15 22.34 -35.37
C GLY A 397 26.44 22.03 -33.90
N PRO A 398 27.68 22.21 -33.45
CA PRO A 398 28.13 21.81 -32.11
C PRO A 398 27.44 22.49 -30.93
N GLY A 399 26.70 23.58 -31.14
CA GLY A 399 26.21 24.40 -30.03
C GLY A 399 27.33 25.06 -29.23
N SER A 400 27.01 25.59 -28.05
CA SER A 400 27.97 26.27 -27.17
C SER A 400 28.85 25.32 -26.36
N ASP A 401 28.38 24.11 -26.12
CA ASP A 401 29.04 23.07 -25.31
C ASP A 401 29.70 21.97 -26.16
N GLY A 402 29.56 22.04 -27.49
CA GLY A 402 30.22 21.15 -28.42
C GLY A 402 29.53 19.81 -28.64
N ASN A 403 28.35 19.60 -28.05
CA ASN A 403 27.74 18.28 -27.96
C ASN A 403 26.82 17.94 -29.17
N TYR A 404 26.49 18.87 -30.06
CA TYR A 404 25.56 18.63 -31.19
C TYR A 404 24.13 18.22 -30.76
N SER A 405 23.70 18.67 -29.59
CA SER A 405 22.34 18.61 -29.08
C SER A 405 21.92 20.04 -28.71
N ALA A 406 20.67 20.39 -28.98
CA ALA A 406 20.08 21.67 -28.61
C ALA A 406 19.06 21.41 -27.51
N GLU A 407 19.43 21.70 -26.28
CA GLU A 407 18.59 21.47 -25.11
C GLU A 407 17.54 22.57 -24.95
N ARG A 408 16.27 22.18 -24.84
CA ARG A 408 15.21 23.11 -24.49
C ARG A 408 15.23 23.38 -22.99
N PRO A 409 15.18 24.64 -22.54
CA PRO A 409 15.08 24.93 -21.11
C PRO A 409 13.86 24.25 -20.49
N PRO A 410 13.99 23.56 -19.34
CA PRO A 410 12.86 22.92 -18.67
C PRO A 410 11.64 23.83 -18.45
N ALA A 411 11.89 25.11 -18.17
CA ALA A 411 10.85 26.13 -17.99
C ALA A 411 10.00 26.38 -19.25
N GLU A 412 10.54 26.15 -20.45
CA GLU A 412 9.77 26.27 -21.69
C GLU A 412 8.84 25.07 -21.93
N LEU A 413 9.23 23.89 -21.45
CA LEU A 413 8.44 22.66 -21.59
C LEU A 413 7.32 22.58 -20.55
N ARG A 414 7.54 23.23 -19.39
CA ARG A 414 6.66 23.11 -18.22
C ARG A 414 5.19 23.44 -18.48
N PRO A 415 4.81 24.49 -19.24
CA PRO A 415 3.40 24.81 -19.49
C PRO A 415 2.63 23.66 -20.15
N LEU A 416 3.18 23.08 -21.22
CA LEU A 416 2.56 21.94 -21.92
C LEU A 416 2.50 20.70 -21.02
N ILE A 417 3.54 20.45 -20.22
CA ILE A 417 3.60 19.30 -19.30
C ILE A 417 2.54 19.40 -18.21
N ASP A 418 2.35 20.59 -17.64
CA ASP A 418 1.32 20.83 -16.62
C ASP A 418 -0.09 20.73 -17.23
N ALA A 419 -0.30 21.25 -18.45
CA ALA A 419 -1.56 21.12 -19.17
C ALA A 419 -1.91 19.64 -19.46
N ALA A 420 -0.92 18.86 -19.93
CA ALA A 420 -1.08 17.43 -20.16
C ALA A 420 -1.41 16.67 -18.85
N GLY A 421 -0.70 16.97 -17.76
CA GLY A 421 -0.97 16.37 -16.45
C GLY A 421 -2.37 16.68 -15.93
N ALA A 422 -2.83 17.93 -16.05
CA ALA A 422 -4.17 18.35 -15.68
C ALA A 422 -5.27 17.67 -16.53
N ALA A 423 -4.95 17.32 -17.78
CA ALA A 423 -5.83 16.57 -18.68
C ALA A 423 -5.77 15.05 -18.49
N GLY A 424 -5.03 14.54 -17.50
CA GLY A 424 -4.89 13.11 -17.26
C GLY A 424 -4.05 12.40 -18.33
N MET A 425 -3.05 13.07 -18.88
CA MET A 425 -2.14 12.54 -19.89
C MET A 425 -0.77 12.22 -19.30
N THR A 426 -0.09 11.26 -19.93
CA THR A 426 1.32 10.97 -19.65
C THR A 426 2.21 11.84 -20.53
N VAL A 427 3.40 12.20 -20.04
CA VAL A 427 4.42 12.85 -20.86
C VAL A 427 5.69 12.01 -20.87
N LEU A 428 6.34 11.90 -22.01
CA LEU A 428 7.67 11.32 -22.16
C LEU A 428 8.62 12.42 -22.65
N LEU A 429 9.75 12.60 -21.97
CA LEU A 429 10.81 13.50 -22.42
C LEU A 429 11.78 12.73 -23.29
N ASP A 430 11.80 13.03 -24.58
CA ASP A 430 12.67 12.40 -25.56
C ASP A 430 14.02 13.12 -25.66
N LEU A 431 15.08 12.33 -25.54
CA LEU A 431 16.46 12.77 -25.53
C LEU A 431 17.20 12.36 -26.81
N GLN A 432 17.74 13.35 -27.51
CA GLN A 432 18.58 13.22 -28.70
C GLN A 432 19.98 13.76 -28.34
N PRO A 433 20.87 12.90 -27.79
CA PRO A 433 21.97 13.37 -26.94
C PRO A 433 23.17 13.93 -27.69
N GLY A 434 23.25 13.75 -29.01
CA GLY A 434 24.47 14.10 -29.74
C GLY A 434 25.67 13.39 -29.14
N ARG A 435 26.71 14.13 -28.78
CA ARG A 435 27.97 13.64 -28.22
C ARG A 435 27.98 13.56 -26.68
N THR A 436 26.96 14.07 -25.99
CA THR A 436 26.82 13.82 -24.55
C THR A 436 26.24 12.42 -24.32
N ASP A 437 26.37 11.89 -23.10
CA ASP A 437 25.67 10.68 -22.68
C ASP A 437 24.24 10.98 -22.19
N PHE A 438 23.37 9.96 -22.25
CA PHE A 438 21.97 10.07 -21.82
C PHE A 438 21.79 10.42 -20.35
N LEU A 439 22.65 9.91 -19.46
CA LEU A 439 22.53 10.15 -18.02
C LEU A 439 22.76 11.63 -17.70
N THR A 440 23.82 12.21 -18.25
CA THR A 440 24.15 13.63 -18.13
C THR A 440 22.99 14.50 -18.61
N GLN A 441 22.37 14.14 -19.74
CA GLN A 441 21.26 14.91 -20.30
C GLN A 441 19.96 14.73 -19.52
N ALA A 442 19.62 13.51 -19.09
CA ALA A 442 18.44 13.24 -18.27
C ALA A 442 18.47 14.01 -16.93
N GLN A 443 19.65 14.17 -16.32
CA GLN A 443 19.82 14.96 -15.10
C GLN A 443 19.47 16.44 -15.27
N GLN A 444 19.60 17.00 -16.48
CA GLN A 444 19.20 18.40 -16.76
C GLN A 444 17.68 18.60 -16.62
N TYR A 445 16.90 17.54 -16.86
CA TYR A 445 15.44 17.53 -16.78
C TYR A 445 14.91 16.93 -15.47
N ALA A 446 15.75 16.78 -14.45
CA ALA A 446 15.37 16.21 -13.16
C ALA A 446 14.15 16.91 -12.51
N GLU A 447 13.98 18.22 -12.70
CA GLU A 447 12.81 18.93 -12.19
C GLU A 447 11.49 18.53 -12.86
N LEU A 448 11.51 18.19 -14.15
CA LEU A 448 10.34 17.72 -14.89
C LEU A 448 10.10 16.24 -14.61
N LEU A 449 11.15 15.43 -14.53
CA LEU A 449 11.06 14.00 -14.16
C LEU A 449 10.53 13.79 -12.73
N ALA A 450 10.64 14.81 -11.85
CA ALA A 450 10.02 14.81 -10.53
C ALA A 450 8.48 14.86 -10.58
N LEU A 451 7.88 15.29 -11.69
CA LEU A 451 6.43 15.30 -11.86
C LEU A 451 5.92 13.86 -12.07
N PRO A 452 4.87 13.40 -11.37
CA PRO A 452 4.45 11.99 -11.36
C PRO A 452 4.21 11.39 -12.74
N HIS A 453 3.52 12.13 -13.63
CA HIS A 453 3.08 11.71 -14.97
C HIS A 453 4.15 11.84 -16.06
N VAL A 454 5.40 12.19 -15.71
CA VAL A 454 6.49 12.37 -16.67
C VAL A 454 7.45 11.19 -16.63
N GLY A 455 7.62 10.50 -17.77
CA GLY A 455 8.64 9.48 -18.04
C GLY A 455 9.75 10.00 -18.95
N LEU A 456 10.63 9.10 -19.38
CA LEU A 456 11.82 9.40 -20.18
C LEU A 456 11.85 8.52 -21.43
N ALA A 457 12.21 9.10 -22.57
CA ALA A 457 12.50 8.38 -23.80
C ALA A 457 13.96 8.64 -24.21
N LEU A 458 14.67 7.59 -24.56
CA LEU A 458 16.05 7.65 -25.04
C LEU A 458 16.04 7.35 -26.54
N ASP A 459 16.67 8.22 -27.32
CA ASP A 459 16.78 8.05 -28.77
C ASP A 459 18.25 7.78 -29.22
N PRO A 460 18.68 6.50 -29.26
CA PRO A 460 20.01 6.11 -29.68
C PRO A 460 20.38 6.53 -31.11
N GLU A 461 19.40 6.81 -31.98
CA GLU A 461 19.70 7.18 -33.37
C GLU A 461 20.50 8.48 -33.46
N TRP A 462 20.35 9.35 -32.46
CA TRP A 462 21.03 10.64 -32.33
C TRP A 462 22.25 10.60 -31.43
N ARG A 463 22.71 9.42 -30.99
CA ARG A 463 23.94 9.27 -30.21
C ARG A 463 25.18 9.27 -31.12
N LEU A 464 26.05 10.26 -30.95
CA LEU A 464 27.27 10.48 -31.74
C LEU A 464 28.54 10.10 -30.97
N ALA A 465 29.49 9.47 -31.66
CA ALA A 465 30.87 9.38 -31.21
C ALA A 465 31.60 10.76 -31.29
N PRO A 466 32.75 10.94 -30.62
CA PRO A 466 33.42 12.24 -30.50
C PRO A 466 33.74 12.97 -31.81
N ASP A 467 33.95 12.24 -32.92
CA ASP A 467 34.29 12.77 -34.24
C ASP A 467 33.11 12.75 -35.23
N GLN A 468 31.95 12.26 -34.80
CA GLN A 468 30.77 12.11 -35.64
C GLN A 468 29.89 13.37 -35.65
N VAL A 469 29.09 13.50 -36.70
CA VAL A 469 28.03 14.52 -36.84
C VAL A 469 26.76 13.85 -37.37
N HIS A 470 25.60 14.46 -37.13
CA HIS A 470 24.31 13.92 -37.55
C HIS A 470 24.16 13.81 -39.08
N LEU A 471 23.23 12.97 -39.53
CA LEU A 471 22.86 12.74 -40.94
C LEU A 471 23.99 12.15 -41.82
N ARG A 472 25.09 11.69 -41.22
CA ARG A 472 26.16 10.94 -41.91
C ARG A 472 26.14 9.45 -41.60
N GLN A 473 25.58 9.10 -40.45
CA GLN A 473 25.34 7.76 -39.96
C GLN A 473 24.16 7.81 -38.99
N ILE A 474 23.57 6.65 -38.73
CA ILE A 474 22.65 6.48 -37.58
C ILE A 474 23.52 6.16 -36.37
N GLY A 475 23.23 6.83 -35.26
CA GLY A 475 23.89 6.66 -33.98
C GLY A 475 23.78 5.27 -33.37
N SER A 476 24.51 5.09 -32.28
CA SER A 476 24.49 3.86 -31.49
C SER A 476 24.94 4.14 -30.06
N VAL A 477 24.37 3.40 -29.12
CA VAL A 477 24.73 3.46 -27.70
C VAL A 477 25.00 2.05 -27.17
N GLY A 478 25.94 1.92 -26.23
CA GLY A 478 26.15 0.69 -25.49
C GLY A 478 25.13 0.52 -24.36
N ILE A 479 24.72 -0.72 -24.09
CA ILE A 479 23.74 -1.02 -23.04
C ILE A 479 24.14 -0.51 -21.65
N ASP A 480 25.44 -0.37 -21.37
CA ASP A 480 25.93 0.13 -20.08
C ASP A 480 25.51 1.59 -19.82
N GLU A 481 25.45 2.44 -20.85
CA GLU A 481 24.97 3.82 -20.72
C GLU A 481 23.46 3.87 -20.46
N ILE A 482 22.68 3.02 -21.14
CA ILE A 482 21.23 2.88 -20.90
C ILE A 482 20.98 2.36 -19.47
N ASN A 483 21.67 1.31 -19.04
CA ASN A 483 21.53 0.74 -17.71
C ASN A 483 21.95 1.73 -16.61
N ALA A 484 22.99 2.56 -16.84
CA ALA A 484 23.37 3.62 -15.92
C ALA A 484 22.26 4.69 -15.81
N THR A 485 21.67 5.09 -16.93
CA THR A 485 20.55 6.04 -16.98
C THR A 485 19.31 5.47 -16.27
N ALA A 486 18.96 4.21 -16.53
CA ALA A 486 17.87 3.51 -15.88
C ALA A 486 18.09 3.35 -14.36
N ALA A 487 19.31 2.99 -13.93
CA ALA A 487 19.64 2.89 -12.51
C ALA A 487 19.46 4.24 -11.79
N TRP A 488 19.96 5.32 -12.39
CA TRP A 488 19.77 6.67 -11.86
C TRP A 488 18.30 7.06 -11.80
N LEU A 489 17.51 6.86 -12.86
CA LEU A 489 16.09 7.21 -12.89
C LEU A 489 15.30 6.41 -11.84
N ALA A 490 15.64 5.14 -11.65
CA ALA A 490 15.02 4.29 -10.64
C ALA A 490 15.37 4.77 -9.22
N ASP A 491 16.63 5.06 -8.91
CA ASP A 491 17.03 5.60 -7.60
C ASP A 491 16.41 6.98 -7.36
N PHE A 492 16.36 7.82 -8.39
CA PHE A 492 15.70 9.14 -8.37
C PHE A 492 14.22 9.02 -8.01
N THR A 493 13.52 8.06 -8.62
CA THR A 493 12.09 7.76 -8.42
C THR A 493 11.85 7.24 -7.00
N ARG A 494 12.64 6.26 -6.55
CA ARG A 494 12.54 5.69 -5.20
C ARG A 494 12.78 6.74 -4.12
N ALA A 495 13.85 7.53 -4.25
CA ALA A 495 14.23 8.54 -3.26
C ALA A 495 13.17 9.64 -3.08
N ARG A 496 12.28 9.82 -4.07
CA ARG A 496 11.19 10.80 -4.06
C ARG A 496 9.82 10.18 -3.85
N ALA A 497 9.74 8.87 -3.59
CA ALA A 497 8.50 8.12 -3.46
C ALA A 497 7.53 8.38 -4.64
N LEU A 498 8.07 8.48 -5.85
CA LEU A 498 7.27 8.73 -7.05
C LEU A 498 6.59 7.45 -7.53
N PRO A 499 5.46 7.56 -8.26
CA PRO A 499 4.92 6.44 -9.02
C PRO A 499 5.92 5.89 -10.05
N GLN A 500 5.69 4.67 -10.52
CA GLN A 500 6.54 4.02 -11.51
C GLN A 500 6.69 4.89 -12.77
N LYS A 501 7.92 5.00 -13.29
CA LYS A 501 8.22 5.79 -14.49
C LYS A 501 8.28 4.92 -15.73
N MET A 502 7.71 5.40 -16.83
CA MET A 502 7.93 4.81 -18.14
C MET A 502 9.32 5.23 -18.65
N LEU A 503 10.13 4.24 -19.06
CA LEU A 503 11.39 4.45 -19.77
C LEU A 503 11.26 3.83 -21.16
N VAL A 504 11.26 4.67 -22.19
CA VAL A 504 11.15 4.26 -23.58
C VAL A 504 12.53 4.23 -24.21
N LEU A 505 12.83 3.17 -24.96
CA LEU A 505 14.05 3.03 -25.75
C LEU A 505 13.65 2.92 -27.22
N HIS A 506 13.98 3.94 -28.02
CA HIS A 506 13.72 3.91 -29.46
C HIS A 506 14.72 3.01 -30.17
N GLU A 507 14.21 2.22 -31.11
CA GLU A 507 15.02 1.32 -31.89
C GLU A 507 14.32 0.87 -33.19
N PHE A 508 14.95 1.08 -34.33
CA PHE A 508 14.52 0.53 -35.62
C PHE A 508 15.59 -0.36 -36.28
N ALA A 509 16.75 -0.50 -35.65
CA ALA A 509 17.81 -1.40 -36.09
C ALA A 509 18.58 -1.98 -34.89
N PRO A 510 18.85 -3.31 -34.85
CA PRO A 510 19.53 -3.96 -33.70
C PRO A 510 20.88 -3.37 -33.29
N ARG A 511 21.54 -2.63 -34.19
CA ARG A 511 22.85 -2.01 -33.92
C ARG A 511 22.77 -0.70 -33.14
N MET A 512 21.57 -0.14 -32.97
CA MET A 512 21.38 1.12 -32.24
C MET A 512 21.65 0.94 -30.76
N ILE A 513 21.30 -0.23 -30.20
CA ILE A 513 21.59 -0.60 -28.82
C ILE A 513 22.50 -1.83 -28.80
N VAL A 514 23.78 -1.60 -28.52
CA VAL A 514 24.80 -2.67 -28.49
C VAL A 514 24.66 -3.48 -27.18
N ASP A 515 24.66 -4.80 -27.29
CA ASP A 515 24.48 -5.79 -26.21
C ASP A 515 23.13 -5.67 -25.44
N ARG A 516 22.05 -5.35 -26.16
CA ARG A 516 20.70 -5.13 -25.61
C ARG A 516 20.16 -6.28 -24.77
N GLU A 517 20.61 -7.51 -24.98
CA GLU A 517 20.25 -8.67 -24.16
C GLU A 517 20.62 -8.53 -22.68
N ARG A 518 21.52 -7.59 -22.34
CA ARG A 518 21.93 -7.24 -20.97
C ARG A 518 21.06 -6.12 -20.35
N LEU A 519 19.97 -5.70 -21.00
CA LEU A 519 19.07 -4.67 -20.48
C LEU A 519 18.51 -5.06 -19.10
N GLY A 520 18.71 -4.21 -18.11
CA GLY A 520 18.28 -4.44 -16.74
C GLY A 520 16.79 -4.12 -16.53
N LEU A 521 15.98 -5.14 -16.27
CA LEU A 521 14.54 -5.02 -16.02
C LEU A 521 14.13 -5.24 -14.55
N SER A 522 15.09 -5.36 -13.64
CA SER A 522 14.84 -5.71 -12.23
C SER A 522 14.41 -4.53 -11.35
N ARG A 523 14.32 -3.32 -11.90
CA ARG A 523 14.03 -2.10 -11.15
C ARG A 523 12.52 -1.88 -11.04
N ASP A 524 11.98 -2.05 -9.83
CA ASP A 524 10.55 -1.93 -9.51
C ASP A 524 9.96 -0.53 -9.75
N GLU A 525 10.83 0.47 -9.89
CA GLU A 525 10.47 1.87 -10.16
C GLU A 525 10.26 2.17 -11.65
N LEU A 526 10.69 1.30 -12.55
CA LEU A 526 10.64 1.55 -14.00
C LEU A 526 9.78 0.53 -14.72
N ALA A 527 9.09 1.02 -15.75
CA ALA A 527 8.48 0.22 -16.79
C ALA A 527 9.19 0.51 -18.11
N VAL A 528 9.94 -0.47 -18.61
CA VAL A 528 10.76 -0.30 -19.81
C VAL A 528 9.99 -0.74 -21.05
N VAL A 529 9.96 0.13 -22.06
CA VAL A 529 9.34 -0.10 -23.36
C VAL A 529 10.43 -0.09 -24.43
N LEU A 530 10.54 -1.16 -25.21
CA LEU A 530 11.25 -1.13 -26.48
C LEU A 530 10.27 -0.63 -27.55
N HIS A 531 10.55 0.55 -28.11
CA HIS A 531 9.65 1.24 -29.01
C HIS A 531 10.22 1.22 -30.44
N VAL A 532 9.51 0.53 -31.34
CA VAL A 532 9.91 0.33 -32.73
C VAL A 532 9.49 1.54 -33.55
N ASP A 533 10.48 2.36 -33.90
CA ASP A 533 10.35 3.68 -34.52
C ASP A 533 10.80 3.70 -36.00
N GLY A 534 10.74 2.55 -36.69
CA GLY A 534 11.09 2.46 -38.11
C GLY A 534 9.91 2.78 -39.03
N GLN A 535 10.12 3.66 -40.01
CA GLN A 535 9.10 4.08 -40.98
C GLN A 535 9.11 3.25 -42.28
N GLY A 536 8.00 3.32 -43.05
CA GLY A 536 7.95 2.89 -44.44
C GLY A 536 6.77 1.98 -44.78
N GLY A 537 6.92 1.15 -45.81
CA GLY A 537 5.87 0.20 -46.21
C GLY A 537 5.63 -0.87 -45.15
N GLN A 538 4.38 -1.31 -44.98
CA GLN A 538 3.98 -2.26 -43.94
C GLN A 538 4.80 -3.57 -43.88
N PRO A 539 5.22 -4.19 -45.00
CA PRO A 539 6.12 -5.34 -44.95
C PRO A 539 7.50 -5.03 -44.34
N ALA A 540 8.04 -3.84 -44.58
CA ALA A 540 9.31 -3.41 -44.00
C ALA A 540 9.18 -3.21 -42.50
N LYS A 541 8.12 -2.52 -42.06
CA LYS A 541 7.82 -2.32 -40.62
C LYS A 541 7.61 -3.63 -39.89
N ALA A 542 6.81 -4.55 -40.45
CA ALA A 542 6.62 -5.88 -39.88
C ALA A 542 7.94 -6.67 -39.78
N GLY A 543 8.82 -6.53 -40.78
CA GLY A 543 10.16 -7.11 -40.76
C GLY A 543 11.07 -6.53 -39.67
N THR A 544 11.03 -5.21 -39.44
CA THR A 544 11.74 -4.55 -38.35
C THR A 544 11.19 -4.98 -36.98
N TRP A 545 9.87 -4.99 -36.84
CA TRP A 545 9.16 -5.43 -35.63
C TRP A 545 9.52 -6.87 -35.23
N ALA A 546 9.51 -7.80 -36.18
CA ALA A 546 9.89 -9.20 -35.92
C ALA A 546 11.37 -9.30 -35.53
N ARG A 547 12.26 -8.64 -36.27
CA ARG A 547 13.70 -8.67 -36.03
C ARG A 547 14.08 -8.12 -34.66
N LEU A 548 13.45 -7.04 -34.22
CA LEU A 548 13.77 -6.43 -32.93
C LEU A 548 13.26 -7.25 -31.75
N GLN A 549 12.27 -8.12 -31.95
CA GLN A 549 11.85 -9.08 -30.92
C GLN A 549 12.82 -10.25 -30.75
N GLU A 550 13.59 -10.59 -31.79
CA GLU A 550 14.59 -11.65 -31.70
C GLU A 550 15.66 -11.29 -30.65
N GLY A 551 15.80 -12.15 -29.63
CA GLY A 551 16.76 -11.96 -28.55
C GLY A 551 16.40 -10.85 -27.55
N ALA A 552 15.21 -10.25 -27.64
CA ALA A 552 14.75 -9.29 -26.65
C ALA A 552 14.57 -9.96 -25.27
N PRO A 553 14.99 -9.32 -24.16
CA PRO A 553 14.80 -9.88 -22.82
C PRO A 553 13.32 -10.13 -22.51
N ALA A 554 13.03 -11.21 -21.78
CA ALA A 554 11.67 -11.48 -21.32
C ALA A 554 11.16 -10.34 -20.41
N GLY A 555 9.89 -9.96 -20.59
CA GLY A 555 9.23 -8.93 -19.77
C GLY A 555 9.35 -7.50 -20.28
N VAL A 556 10.08 -7.24 -21.39
CA VAL A 556 9.99 -5.94 -22.08
C VAL A 556 8.57 -5.71 -22.61
N ARG A 557 8.16 -4.45 -22.57
CA ARG A 557 6.91 -3.98 -23.18
C ARG A 557 7.21 -3.46 -24.58
N TRP A 558 6.25 -3.56 -25.47
CA TRP A 558 6.47 -3.24 -26.88
C TRP A 558 5.71 -2.00 -27.30
N GLY A 559 6.38 -1.15 -28.06
CA GLY A 559 5.78 0.06 -28.60
C GLY A 559 5.95 0.17 -30.11
N TRP A 560 4.98 0.76 -30.80
CA TRP A 560 4.91 0.88 -32.26
C TRP A 560 4.68 2.32 -32.66
N LYS A 561 5.53 2.86 -33.55
CA LYS A 561 5.34 4.19 -34.13
C LYS A 561 4.59 4.11 -35.46
N ASN A 562 3.54 4.90 -35.64
CA ASN A 562 2.89 5.19 -36.92
C ASN A 562 3.36 6.57 -37.41
N PHE A 563 3.74 6.66 -38.68
CA PHE A 563 4.17 7.90 -39.32
C PHE A 563 3.09 8.36 -40.30
N TYR A 564 2.57 9.59 -40.15
CA TYR A 564 1.46 10.06 -40.97
C TYR A 564 1.80 10.12 -42.46
N ASP A 565 3.01 10.59 -42.80
CA ASP A 565 3.41 10.86 -44.18
C ASP A 565 4.43 9.84 -44.72
N GLU A 566 5.24 9.24 -43.85
CA GLU A 566 6.32 8.32 -44.23
C GLU A 566 5.88 6.86 -44.34
N ASP A 567 4.78 6.48 -43.68
CA ASP A 567 4.19 5.15 -43.84
C ASP A 567 3.23 5.12 -45.03
N SER A 568 3.44 4.17 -45.94
CA SER A 568 2.65 4.06 -47.18
C SER A 568 2.11 2.64 -47.40
N PRO A 569 0.83 2.36 -47.07
CA PRO A 569 -0.07 3.19 -46.26
C PRO A 569 0.30 3.12 -44.77
N MET A 570 -0.02 4.15 -43.99
CA MET A 570 -0.05 4.07 -42.52
C MET A 570 -1.16 3.10 -42.06
N LEU A 571 -0.94 2.40 -40.94
CA LEU A 571 -2.00 1.59 -40.33
C LEU A 571 -3.03 2.48 -39.63
N ASP A 572 -4.31 2.13 -39.78
CA ASP A 572 -5.37 2.71 -38.95
C ASP A 572 -5.35 2.09 -37.52
N PRO A 573 -6.15 2.61 -36.56
CA PRO A 573 -6.20 2.06 -35.20
C PRO A 573 -6.59 0.58 -35.13
N ILE A 574 -7.51 0.11 -35.96
CA ILE A 574 -7.95 -1.30 -35.98
C ILE A 574 -6.81 -2.19 -36.43
N GLN A 575 -6.10 -1.78 -37.48
CA GLN A 575 -4.95 -2.50 -38.01
C GLN A 575 -3.76 -2.46 -37.05
N THR A 576 -3.52 -1.33 -36.38
CA THR A 576 -2.48 -1.21 -35.36
C THR A 576 -2.74 -2.15 -34.18
N MET A 577 -4.01 -2.28 -33.76
CA MET A 577 -4.43 -3.24 -32.73
C MET A 577 -4.36 -4.71 -33.18
N ALA A 578 -4.13 -4.98 -34.47
CA ALA A 578 -3.91 -6.32 -35.01
C ALA A 578 -2.42 -6.72 -35.08
N VAL A 579 -1.49 -5.80 -34.84
CA VAL A 579 -0.05 -6.10 -34.72
C VAL A 579 0.17 -7.08 -33.55
N GLN A 580 1.09 -8.04 -33.71
CA GLN A 580 1.37 -9.07 -32.70
C GLN A 580 2.85 -9.07 -32.28
N PRO A 581 3.16 -9.02 -30.96
CA PRO A 581 2.23 -8.78 -29.86
C PRO A 581 1.53 -7.41 -30.00
N ILE A 582 0.36 -7.26 -29.39
CA ILE A 582 -0.38 -5.98 -29.44
C ILE A 582 0.48 -4.91 -28.76
N PRO A 583 0.76 -3.77 -29.41
CA PRO A 583 1.58 -2.72 -28.82
C PRO A 583 0.96 -2.16 -27.53
N ASP A 584 1.79 -1.92 -26.53
CA ASP A 584 1.44 -1.28 -25.26
C ASP A 584 1.52 0.25 -25.34
N LEU A 585 2.40 0.75 -26.21
CA LEU A 585 2.56 2.16 -26.58
C LEU A 585 2.40 2.29 -28.09
N VAL A 586 1.49 3.15 -28.55
CA VAL A 586 1.38 3.51 -29.97
C VAL A 586 1.67 4.99 -30.10
N THR A 587 2.68 5.36 -30.88
CA THR A 587 3.06 6.75 -31.09
C THR A 587 2.73 7.20 -32.51
N TYR A 588 2.20 8.41 -32.68
CA TYR A 588 1.95 9.04 -33.97
C TYR A 588 2.92 10.20 -34.17
N GLN A 589 3.64 10.17 -35.29
CA GLN A 589 4.63 11.19 -35.68
C GLN A 589 4.28 11.82 -37.02
#